data_AF-T0ZCU0-F1
#
_entry.id   AF-T0ZCU0-F1
#
_cell.length_a   1.000
_cell.length_b   1.000
_cell.length_c   1.000
_cell.angle_alpha   90.00
_cell.angle_beta   90.00
_cell.angle_gamma   90.00
#
_symmetry.space_group_name_H-M   'P 1'
#
loop_
_entity.id
_entity.type
_entity.pdbx_description
1 polymer ?
#
loop_
_entity_poly.entity_id
_entity_poly.type
_entity_poly.pdbx_seq_one_letter_code
_entity_poly.pdbx_strand_id
1 'polypeptide(L)'
;MQPLGYVLLNPSVRENRPVKSYMRWANRIPDTYAKEVLAQPAQAQSTADDVNQLTMLKHFKSLMPMAQDARKPMFHLTAADGAIGGHAGAVQDCRKQFEVLANKILEQIHVTERDVLQDHAA
;
A
#
# COMPACT_ATOMS: atom_id res chain seq x y z
N MET A 1 -5.26 20.60 1.30
CA MET A 1 -5.24 19.24 0.73
C MET A 1 -5.35 18.27 1.90
N GLN A 2 -6.25 17.29 1.87
CA GLN A 2 -6.38 16.30 2.94
C GLN A 2 -5.74 14.98 2.48
N PRO A 3 -4.72 14.47 3.18
CA PRO A 3 -4.07 13.24 2.80
C PRO A 3 -4.89 12.03 3.29
N LEU A 4 -5.12 11.06 2.39
CA LEU A 4 -5.93 9.86 2.68
C LEU A 4 -5.19 8.79 3.51
N GLY A 5 -3.86 8.90 3.64
CA GLY A 5 -3.01 7.90 4.25
C GLY A 5 -1.68 7.72 3.52
N TYR A 6 -1.00 6.62 3.81
CA TYR A 6 0.28 6.27 3.21
C TYR A 6 0.33 4.80 2.75
N VAL A 7 1.24 4.53 1.81
CA VAL A 7 1.55 3.19 1.30
C VAL A 7 2.97 2.83 1.67
N LEU A 8 3.17 1.64 2.23
CA LEU A 8 4.51 1.10 2.48
C LEU A 8 4.95 0.25 1.31
N LEU A 9 6.21 0.40 0.90
CA LEU A 9 6.86 -0.50 -0.04
C LEU A 9 7.72 -1.48 0.74
N ASN A 10 7.37 -2.77 0.67
CA ASN A 10 8.14 -3.81 1.34
C ASN A 10 9.52 -3.94 0.66
N PRO A 11 10.64 -3.93 1.40
CA PRO A 11 11.95 -4.21 0.84
C PRO A 11 11.96 -5.58 0.15
N SER A 12 12.80 -5.73 -0.87
CA SER A 12 12.97 -7.01 -1.56
C SER A 12 13.63 -8.04 -0.62
N VAL A 13 12.80 -8.77 0.13
CA VAL A 13 13.23 -9.86 1.00
C VAL A 13 12.89 -11.22 0.37
N ARG A 14 13.74 -12.23 0.63
CA ARG A 14 13.55 -13.60 0.13
C ARG A 14 12.34 -14.29 0.78
N GLU A 15 12.03 -13.89 2.00
CA GLU A 15 10.96 -14.43 2.83
C GLU A 15 9.79 -13.43 2.91
N ASN A 16 8.55 -13.90 2.93
CA ASN A 16 7.35 -13.03 2.91
C ASN A 16 7.22 -12.08 4.13
N ARG A 17 8.15 -12.13 5.10
CA ARG A 17 8.17 -11.27 6.28
C ARG A 17 9.27 -10.22 6.17
N PRO A 18 8.97 -8.92 6.36
CA PRO A 18 9.99 -7.89 6.41
C PRO A 18 11.01 -8.17 7.52
N VAL A 19 12.28 -7.87 7.25
CA VAL A 19 13.35 -8.01 8.26
C VAL A 19 13.08 -7.10 9.46
N LYS A 20 13.50 -7.53 10.66
CA LYS A 20 13.29 -6.77 11.91
C LYS A 20 13.81 -5.33 11.84
N SER A 21 14.92 -5.10 11.14
CA SER A 21 15.50 -3.76 10.95
C SER A 21 14.59 -2.84 10.15
N TYR A 22 13.93 -3.34 9.11
CA TYR A 22 12.93 -2.59 8.36
C TYR A 22 11.72 -2.27 9.23
N MET A 23 11.19 -3.28 9.96
CA MET A 23 10.03 -3.05 10.84
C MET A 23 10.29 -2.02 11.94
N ARG A 24 11.53 -1.92 12.45
CA ARG A 24 11.90 -0.87 13.42
C ARG A 24 11.75 0.53 12.86
N TRP A 25 12.02 0.72 11.58
CA TRP A 25 11.83 2.01 10.90
C TRP A 25 10.36 2.20 10.52
N ALA A 26 9.74 1.18 9.92
CA ALA A 26 8.33 1.21 9.52
C ALA A 26 7.41 1.58 10.69
N ASN A 27 7.63 0.99 11.87
CA ASN A 27 6.85 1.27 13.09
C ASN A 27 6.98 2.72 13.61
N ARG A 28 7.84 3.57 13.04
CA ARG A 28 7.91 5.01 13.35
C ARG A 28 7.01 5.86 12.44
N ILE A 29 6.56 5.29 11.33
CA ILE A 29 5.75 6.01 10.33
C ILE A 29 4.41 6.46 10.88
N PRO A 30 3.64 5.66 11.64
CA PRO A 30 2.34 6.11 12.19
C PRO A 30 2.47 7.39 13.01
N ASP A 31 3.43 7.40 13.94
CA ASP A 31 3.72 8.56 14.79
C ASP A 31 4.18 9.78 13.98
N THR A 32 5.07 9.57 13.01
CA THR A 32 5.59 10.65 12.16
C THR A 32 4.48 11.23 11.26
N TYR A 33 3.64 10.37 10.68
CA TYR A 33 2.54 10.78 9.82
C TYR A 33 1.49 11.58 10.61
N ALA A 34 1.10 11.11 11.80
CA ALA A 34 0.17 11.84 12.67
C ALA A 34 0.70 13.23 13.02
N LYS A 35 1.96 13.33 13.46
CA LYS A 35 2.57 14.61 13.88
C LYS A 35 2.84 15.55 12.72
N GLU A 36 3.58 15.09 11.73
CA GLU A 36 4.19 15.96 10.72
C GLU A 36 3.29 16.18 9.50
N VAL A 37 2.33 15.28 9.26
CA VAL A 37 1.42 15.36 8.10
C VAL A 37 0.01 15.76 8.53
N LEU A 38 -0.52 15.15 9.60
CA LEU A 38 -1.88 15.45 10.08
C LEU A 38 -1.93 16.55 11.15
N ALA A 39 -0.79 16.98 11.71
CA ALA A 39 -0.72 17.88 12.87
C ALA A 39 -1.54 17.39 14.08
N GLN A 40 -1.65 16.07 14.24
CA GLN A 40 -2.35 15.39 15.32
C GLN A 40 -1.37 14.87 16.38
N PRO A 41 -1.83 14.64 17.62
CA PRO A 41 -0.99 14.06 18.66
C PRO A 41 -0.48 12.67 18.25
N ALA A 42 0.72 12.35 18.75
CA ALA A 42 1.36 11.06 18.62
C ALA A 42 0.40 9.89 18.89
N GLN A 43 0.27 8.96 17.95
CA GLN A 43 -0.35 7.66 18.20
C GLN A 43 0.71 6.57 18.24
N ALA A 44 0.83 5.91 19.39
CA ALA A 44 1.68 4.73 19.54
C ALA A 44 1.01 3.52 18.90
N GLN A 45 1.01 3.48 17.56
CA GLN A 45 0.48 2.37 16.77
C GLN A 45 1.61 1.69 15.99
N SER A 46 1.53 0.37 15.87
CA SER A 46 2.33 -0.33 14.87
C SER A 46 1.74 -0.03 13.47
N THR A 47 2.52 -0.17 12.41
CA THR A 47 1.97 0.05 11.06
C THR A 47 0.84 -0.92 10.71
N ALA A 48 0.81 -2.10 11.35
CA ALA A 48 -0.25 -3.09 11.15
C ALA A 48 -1.60 -2.64 11.73
N ASP A 49 -1.58 -1.75 12.73
CA ASP A 49 -2.75 -1.29 13.47
C ASP A 49 -3.14 0.15 13.12
N ASP A 50 -2.37 0.83 12.26
CA ASP A 50 -2.61 2.21 11.87
C ASP A 50 -3.68 2.30 10.76
N VAL A 51 -4.75 3.02 11.07
CA VAL A 51 -5.87 3.28 10.15
C VAL A 51 -5.43 4.05 8.90
N ASN A 52 -4.36 4.86 9.02
CA ASN A 52 -3.81 5.65 7.92
C ASN A 52 -2.94 4.80 6.97
N GLN A 53 -2.62 3.55 7.32
CA GLN A 53 -1.87 2.65 6.44
C GLN A 53 -2.81 2.02 5.40
N LEU A 54 -2.79 2.56 4.18
CA LEU A 54 -3.60 2.06 3.06
C LEU A 54 -3.21 0.63 2.68
N THR A 55 -1.92 0.36 2.49
CA THR A 55 -1.42 -1.00 2.27
C THR A 55 0.10 -1.07 2.43
N MET A 56 0.63 -2.29 2.53
CA MET A 56 2.04 -2.56 2.31
C MET A 56 2.20 -3.34 1.01
N LEU A 57 2.65 -2.68 -0.07
CA LEU A 57 2.88 -3.28 -1.38
C LEU A 57 4.12 -4.18 -1.37
N LYS A 58 4.01 -5.35 -2.00
CA LYS A 58 5.18 -6.21 -2.25
C LYS A 58 6.09 -5.54 -3.29
N HIS A 59 7.36 -5.90 -3.28
CA HIS A 59 8.33 -5.40 -4.25
C HIS A 59 8.06 -5.88 -5.70
N PHE A 60 7.13 -6.82 -5.92
CA PHE A 60 6.73 -7.46 -7.19
C PHE A 60 7.86 -7.98 -8.12
N LYS A 61 9.12 -7.90 -7.69
CA LYS A 61 10.33 -8.49 -8.27
C LYS A 61 10.37 -8.34 -9.80
N SER A 62 10.47 -9.46 -10.52
CA SER A 62 10.57 -9.52 -11.98
C SER A 62 9.31 -9.09 -12.73
N LEU A 63 8.17 -8.91 -12.05
CA LEU A 63 6.96 -8.43 -12.75
C LEU A 63 7.13 -7.00 -13.24
N MET A 64 7.83 -6.13 -12.50
CA MET A 64 8.03 -4.74 -12.89
C MET A 64 8.78 -4.61 -14.22
N PRO A 65 9.96 -5.24 -14.43
CA PRO A 65 10.63 -5.17 -15.72
C PRO A 65 9.81 -5.84 -16.85
N MET A 66 9.15 -6.98 -16.60
CA MET A 66 8.28 -7.61 -17.62
C MET A 66 7.13 -6.70 -18.03
N ALA A 67 6.53 -5.98 -17.08
CA ALA A 67 5.46 -5.01 -17.32
C ALA A 67 5.96 -3.80 -18.13
N GLN A 68 7.18 -3.34 -17.87
CA GLN A 68 7.80 -2.27 -18.63
C GLN A 68 8.07 -2.68 -20.09
N ASP A 69 8.64 -3.87 -20.29
CA ASP A 69 8.90 -4.42 -21.64
C ASP A 69 7.61 -4.61 -22.45
N ALA A 70 6.59 -5.20 -21.82
CA ALA A 70 5.28 -5.43 -22.43
C ALA A 70 4.39 -4.17 -22.49
N ARG A 71 4.83 -3.05 -21.89
CA ARG A 71 4.11 -1.77 -21.77
C ARG A 71 2.68 -1.91 -21.25
N LYS A 72 2.51 -2.68 -20.17
CA LYS A 72 1.20 -2.87 -19.53
C LYS A 72 1.34 -3.06 -18.02
N PRO A 73 0.26 -2.89 -17.24
CA PRO A 73 0.30 -3.11 -15.79
C PRO A 73 0.78 -4.52 -15.43
N MET A 74 1.49 -4.66 -14.30
CA MET A 74 1.99 -5.96 -13.81
C MET A 74 0.88 -7.01 -13.68
N PHE A 75 -0.30 -6.62 -13.23
CA PHE A 75 -1.47 -7.49 -13.07
C PHE A 75 -2.20 -7.81 -14.40
N HIS A 76 -1.71 -7.31 -15.54
CA HIS A 76 -2.15 -7.63 -16.92
C HIS A 76 -1.14 -8.49 -17.68
N LEU A 77 -0.02 -8.87 -17.06
CA LEU A 77 0.93 -9.82 -17.64
C LEU A 77 0.27 -11.18 -17.84
N THR A 78 0.61 -11.83 -18.94
CA THR A 78 0.11 -13.13 -19.39
C THR A 78 1.29 -14.06 -19.67
N ALA A 79 0.99 -15.32 -19.99
CA ALA A 79 2.02 -16.27 -20.42
C ALA A 79 2.82 -15.79 -21.65
N ALA A 80 2.18 -15.04 -22.57
CA ALA A 80 2.83 -14.50 -23.76
C ALA A 80 3.89 -13.43 -23.43
N ASP A 81 3.83 -12.83 -22.24
CA ASP A 81 4.81 -11.84 -21.75
C ASP A 81 5.88 -12.48 -20.86
N GLY A 82 5.95 -13.81 -20.82
CA GLY A 82 6.89 -14.56 -19.97
C GLY A 82 6.42 -14.76 -18.52
N ALA A 83 5.19 -14.34 -18.17
CA ALA A 83 4.64 -14.57 -16.83
C ALA A 83 4.11 -16.01 -16.66
N ILE A 84 5.03 -16.98 -16.70
CA ILE A 84 4.75 -18.42 -16.55
C ILE A 84 5.21 -18.96 -15.18
N GLY A 85 4.66 -20.11 -14.77
CA GLY A 85 5.02 -20.75 -13.50
C GLY A 85 4.82 -19.83 -12.29
N GLY A 86 5.88 -19.61 -11.50
CA GLY A 86 5.84 -18.73 -10.33
C GLY A 86 5.47 -17.27 -10.64
N HIS A 87 5.75 -16.79 -11.85
CA HIS A 87 5.34 -15.44 -12.25
C HIS A 87 3.84 -15.33 -12.48
N ALA A 88 3.18 -16.37 -13.00
CA ALA A 88 1.73 -16.39 -13.15
C ALA A 88 1.03 -16.21 -11.78
N GLY A 89 1.52 -16.92 -10.75
CA GLY A 89 1.04 -16.73 -9.37
C GLY A 89 1.30 -15.32 -8.84
N ALA A 90 2.49 -14.78 -9.08
CA ALA A 90 2.84 -13.41 -8.67
C ALA A 90 1.94 -12.35 -9.34
N VAL A 91 1.52 -12.54 -10.60
CA VAL A 91 0.58 -11.65 -11.30
C VAL A 91 -0.78 -11.63 -10.61
N GLN A 92 -1.29 -12.80 -10.19
CA GLN A 92 -2.56 -12.90 -9.45
C GLN A 92 -2.46 -12.25 -8.07
N ASP A 93 -1.34 -12.46 -7.37
CA ASP A 93 -1.05 -11.78 -6.10
C ASP A 93 -1.00 -10.25 -6.27
N CYS A 94 -0.37 -9.79 -7.36
CA CYS A 94 -0.33 -8.37 -7.72
C CYS A 94 -1.73 -7.81 -7.90
N ARG A 95 -2.58 -8.50 -8.67
CA ARG A 95 -3.98 -8.10 -8.87
C ARG A 95 -4.71 -7.93 -7.54
N LYS A 96 -4.72 -8.97 -6.70
CA LYS A 96 -5.38 -8.95 -5.39
C LYS A 96 -4.89 -7.80 -4.51
N GLN A 97 -3.58 -7.55 -4.51
CA GLN A 97 -3.01 -6.52 -3.66
C GLN A 97 -3.38 -5.09 -4.12
N PHE A 98 -3.44 -4.86 -5.43
CA PHE A 98 -3.90 -3.58 -5.97
C PHE A 98 -5.42 -3.40 -5.81
N GLU A 99 -6.21 -4.48 -5.88
CA GLU A 99 -7.64 -4.43 -5.55
C GLU A 99 -7.88 -4.04 -4.09
N VAL A 100 -7.12 -4.62 -3.14
CA VAL A 100 -7.17 -4.20 -1.72
C VAL A 100 -6.82 -2.72 -1.56
N LEU A 101 -5.77 -2.25 -2.22
CA LEU A 101 -5.38 -0.84 -2.18
C LEU A 101 -6.47 0.08 -2.74
N ALA A 102 -7.05 -0.27 -3.89
CA ALA A 102 -8.11 0.51 -4.51
C ALA A 102 -9.34 0.61 -3.59
N ASN A 103 -9.76 -0.49 -2.99
CA ASN A 103 -10.88 -0.51 -2.04
C ASN A 103 -10.59 0.34 -0.79
N LYS A 104 -9.38 0.22 -0.21
CA LYS A 104 -8.97 1.07 0.92
C LYS A 104 -9.01 2.57 0.59
N ILE A 105 -8.55 2.95 -0.61
CA ILE A 105 -8.60 4.34 -1.06
C ILE A 105 -10.06 4.82 -1.14
N LEU A 106 -10.95 4.02 -1.75
CA LEU A 106 -12.37 4.35 -1.85
C LEU A 106 -13.04 4.47 -0.47
N GLU A 107 -12.74 3.57 0.45
CA GLU A 107 -13.22 3.63 1.84
C GLU A 107 -12.81 4.95 2.51
N GLN A 108 -11.54 5.36 2.39
CA GLN A 108 -11.04 6.60 2.99
C GLN A 108 -11.63 7.87 2.35
N ILE A 109 -11.88 7.86 1.04
CA ILE A 109 -12.57 8.97 0.37
C ILE A 109 -13.99 9.14 0.94
N HIS A 110 -14.75 8.05 1.07
CA HIS A 110 -16.12 8.12 1.60
C HIS A 110 -16.19 8.49 3.09
N VAL A 111 -15.17 8.13 3.89
CA VAL A 111 -15.06 8.60 5.28
C VAL A 111 -14.82 10.11 5.31
N THR A 112 -13.86 10.58 4.50
CA THR A 112 -13.51 12.00 4.41
C THR A 112 -14.71 12.87 4.01
N GLU A 113 -15.51 12.43 3.02
CA GLU A 113 -16.71 13.16 2.59
C GLU A 113 -17.75 13.29 3.71
N ARG A 114 -17.89 12.29 4.58
CA ARG A 114 -18.83 12.33 5.70
C ARG A 114 -18.38 13.30 6.78
N ASP A 115 -17.09 13.32 7.11
CA ASP A 115 -16.54 14.22 8.14
C ASP A 115 -16.68 15.69 7.71
N VAL A 116 -16.39 16.00 6.45
CA VAL A 116 -16.55 17.36 5.90
C VAL A 116 -18.01 17.83 5.94
N LEU A 117 -18.97 16.96 5.63
CA LEU A 117 -20.39 17.31 5.65
C LEU A 117 -20.93 17.51 7.08
N GLN A 118 -20.33 16.88 8.10
CA GLN A 118 -20.70 17.05 9.50
C GLN A 118 -20.13 18.35 10.09
N ASP A 119 -18.90 18.72 9.74
CA ASP A 119 -18.26 19.95 10.22
C ASP A 119 -18.89 21.24 9.65
N HIS A 120 -19.57 21.17 8.49
CA HIS A 120 -20.29 22.31 7.90
C HIS A 120 -21.74 22.46 8.38
N ALA A 121 -22.26 21.52 9.17
CA ALA A 121 -23.62 21.56 9.70
C ALA A 121 -23.71 22.11 11.15
N ALA A 122 -22.57 22.54 11.72
CA ALA A 122 -22.44 23.18 13.03
C ALA A 122 -22.07 24.66 12.90
#